data_AF-M1Z8S1-F1
#
_entry.id   AF-M1Z8S1-F1
#
_cell.length_a   1.000
_cell.length_b   1.000
_cell.length_c   1.000
_cell.angle_alpha   90.00
_cell.angle_beta   90.00
_cell.angle_gamma   90.00
#
_symmetry.space_group_name_H-M   'P 1'
#
loop_
_entity.id
_entity.type
_entity.pdbx_description
1 polymer ?
#
loop_
_entity_poly.entity_id
_entity_poly.type
_entity_poly.pdbx_seq_one_letter_code
_entity_poly.pdbx_strand_id
1 'polypeptide(L)'
;MFRNIPKTSMKLLENIPHLKDVSKIVLYHRKGYDGSGYPPGTLEGKSIPLGSRILVLVFDLVELEASGLNRMQALEKMKESKSHYDMDLLRTLYDHFQNQAQEDEKKRVKSVTLEGLKVGHVIAKRVDSVDGTLLLSPGQIITQAKLLLLKNHHLITGIKEPIQVLVEE
;
A
#
# COMPACT_ATOMS: atom_id res chain seq x y z
N MET A 1 15.16 -19.58 -21.68
CA MET A 1 14.16 -19.78 -22.75
C MET A 1 13.38 -18.50 -23.14
N PHE A 2 13.25 -17.48 -22.27
CA PHE A 2 12.37 -16.31 -22.52
C PHE A 2 13.01 -15.04 -23.12
N ARG A 3 14.33 -14.97 -23.38
CA ARG A 3 15.01 -13.74 -23.88
C ARG A 3 14.52 -13.25 -25.25
N ASN A 4 13.92 -14.11 -26.06
CA ASN A 4 13.46 -13.76 -27.41
C ASN A 4 12.02 -13.25 -27.46
N ILE A 5 11.23 -13.40 -26.39
CA ILE A 5 9.84 -12.94 -26.36
C ILE A 5 9.73 -11.42 -26.57
N PRO A 6 10.49 -10.56 -25.85
CA PRO A 6 10.36 -9.12 -26.04
C PRO A 6 10.65 -8.67 -27.48
N LYS A 7 11.66 -9.30 -28.13
CA LYS A 7 12.00 -9.02 -29.53
C LYS A 7 10.93 -9.49 -30.49
N THR A 8 10.36 -10.67 -30.26
CA THR A 8 9.31 -11.24 -31.12
C THR A 8 8.03 -10.42 -31.00
N SER A 9 7.61 -10.10 -29.78
CA SER A 9 6.45 -9.24 -29.52
C SER A 9 6.62 -7.85 -30.11
N MET A 10 7.81 -7.25 -29.99
CA MET A 10 8.10 -5.95 -30.61
C MET A 10 7.92 -6.02 -32.14
N LYS A 11 8.47 -7.04 -32.81
CA LYS A 11 8.32 -7.23 -34.27
C LYS A 11 6.88 -7.43 -34.74
N LEU A 12 6.04 -8.05 -33.91
CA LEU A 12 4.61 -8.19 -34.21
C LEU A 12 3.89 -6.85 -34.12
N LEU A 13 4.25 -6.04 -33.12
CA LEU A 13 3.58 -4.77 -32.83
C LEU A 13 4.08 -3.61 -33.72
N GLU A 14 5.35 -3.61 -34.14
CA GLU A 14 5.95 -2.51 -34.89
C GLU A 14 5.29 -2.26 -36.26
N ASN A 15 4.68 -3.31 -36.83
CA ASN A 15 4.00 -3.24 -38.12
C ASN A 15 2.57 -2.66 -38.03
N ILE A 16 2.07 -2.42 -36.81
CA ILE A 16 0.77 -1.80 -36.58
C ILE A 16 0.99 -0.29 -36.37
N PRO A 17 0.50 0.59 -37.26
CA PRO A 17 0.87 2.01 -37.28
C PRO A 17 0.76 2.76 -35.94
N HIS A 18 -0.25 2.42 -35.12
CA HIS A 18 -0.50 3.09 -33.85
C HIS A 18 0.21 2.44 -32.64
N LEU A 19 0.88 1.30 -32.83
CA LEU A 19 1.53 0.54 -31.74
C LEU A 19 3.05 0.64 -31.76
N LYS A 20 3.63 1.48 -32.62
CA LYS A 20 5.08 1.63 -32.74
C LYS A 20 5.76 2.07 -31.44
N ASP A 21 5.12 2.91 -30.63
CA ASP A 21 5.69 3.31 -29.35
C ASP A 21 5.43 2.24 -28.26
N VAL A 22 4.30 1.54 -28.34
CA VAL A 22 4.02 0.38 -27.49
C VAL A 22 5.02 -0.75 -27.73
N SER A 23 5.42 -0.98 -28.99
CA SER A 23 6.41 -2.02 -29.33
C SER A 23 7.76 -1.75 -28.67
N LYS A 24 8.18 -0.48 -28.58
CA LYS A 24 9.37 -0.07 -27.81
C LYS A 24 9.16 -0.30 -26.31
N ILE A 25 8.00 0.06 -25.77
CA ILE A 25 7.69 -0.17 -24.36
C ILE A 25 7.84 -1.66 -24.01
N VAL A 26 7.28 -2.53 -24.86
CA VAL A 26 7.36 -4.00 -24.73
C VAL A 26 8.79 -4.51 -24.91
N LEU A 27 9.60 -3.92 -25.78
CA LEU A 27 11.00 -4.33 -25.94
C LEU A 27 11.83 -4.08 -24.68
N TYR A 28 11.62 -2.92 -24.03
CA TYR A 28 12.42 -2.45 -22.90
C TYR A 28 11.76 -2.67 -21.53
N HIS A 29 10.67 -3.43 -21.42
CA HIS A 29 9.89 -3.58 -20.18
C HIS A 29 10.63 -4.25 -19.00
N ARG A 30 11.80 -4.86 -19.22
CA ARG A 30 12.70 -5.41 -18.17
C ARG A 30 14.06 -4.69 -18.13
N LYS A 31 14.13 -3.47 -18.68
CA LYS A 31 15.35 -2.66 -18.72
C LYS A 31 15.45 -1.82 -17.46
N GLY A 32 16.52 -2.01 -16.69
CA GLY A 32 16.81 -1.21 -15.50
C GLY A 32 17.17 0.23 -15.86
N TYR A 33 16.90 1.15 -14.94
CA TYR A 33 17.18 2.58 -15.11
C TYR A 33 18.68 2.87 -15.26
N ASP A 34 19.55 2.07 -14.65
CA ASP A 34 21.02 2.06 -14.84
C ASP A 34 21.48 1.38 -16.13
N GLY A 35 20.57 1.06 -17.05
CA GLY A 35 20.89 0.38 -18.31
C GLY A 35 21.11 -1.13 -18.16
N SER A 36 20.99 -1.69 -16.96
CA SER A 36 21.01 -3.14 -16.74
C SER A 36 19.81 -3.85 -17.40
N GLY A 37 19.86 -5.17 -17.48
CA GLY A 37 18.78 -5.98 -18.05
C GLY A 37 18.82 -6.08 -19.57
N TYR A 38 17.65 -6.30 -20.18
CA TYR A 38 17.51 -6.65 -21.59
C TYR A 38 16.65 -5.63 -22.36
N PRO A 39 16.96 -5.34 -23.65
CA PRO A 39 18.14 -5.77 -24.40
C PRO A 39 19.45 -5.14 -23.89
N PRO A 40 20.61 -5.81 -24.09
CA PRO A 40 21.91 -5.22 -23.77
C PRO A 40 22.16 -3.98 -24.64
N GLY A 41 22.82 -2.97 -24.09
CA GLY A 41 23.09 -1.70 -24.78
C GLY A 41 22.96 -0.48 -23.87
N THR A 42 23.25 0.69 -24.43
CA THR A 42 23.49 1.97 -23.72
C THR A 42 22.22 2.75 -23.32
N LEU A 43 21.03 2.20 -23.54
CA LEU A 43 19.80 2.90 -23.16
C LEU A 43 19.64 2.89 -21.64
N GLU A 44 19.72 4.08 -21.03
CA GLU A 44 19.68 4.29 -19.59
C GLU A 44 18.89 5.55 -19.22
N GLY A 45 18.47 5.62 -17.97
CA GLY A 45 17.76 6.75 -17.40
C GLY A 45 16.49 7.12 -18.16
N LYS A 46 16.30 8.43 -18.38
CA LYS A 46 15.11 8.98 -19.06
C LYS A 46 15.04 8.65 -20.56
N SER A 47 16.10 8.09 -21.15
CA SER A 47 16.06 7.61 -22.53
C SER A 47 15.23 6.32 -22.67
N ILE A 48 15.03 5.59 -21.58
CA ILE A 48 14.13 4.44 -21.53
C ILE A 48 12.67 4.94 -21.59
N PRO A 49 11.81 4.37 -22.46
CA PRO A 49 10.41 4.76 -22.57
C PRO A 49 9.71 4.78 -21.20
N LEU A 50 8.90 5.81 -20.95
CA LEU A 50 8.20 5.97 -19.67
C LEU A 50 7.41 4.70 -19.29
N GLY A 51 6.68 4.13 -20.25
CA GLY A 51 5.95 2.89 -20.02
C GLY A 51 6.84 1.71 -19.61
N SER A 52 8.07 1.62 -20.12
CA SER A 52 9.00 0.57 -19.71
C SER A 52 9.51 0.77 -18.28
N ARG A 53 9.81 2.01 -17.90
CA ARG A 53 10.21 2.36 -16.52
C ARG A 53 9.11 2.04 -15.52
N ILE A 54 7.85 2.28 -15.89
CA ILE A 54 6.68 1.91 -15.08
C ILE A 54 6.53 0.39 -15.01
N LEU A 55 6.64 -0.32 -16.13
CA LEU A 55 6.45 -1.77 -16.16
C LEU A 55 7.47 -2.51 -15.29
N VAL A 56 8.76 -2.14 -15.32
CA VAL A 56 9.77 -2.74 -14.43
C VAL A 56 9.34 -2.63 -12.97
N LEU A 57 8.92 -1.44 -12.53
CA LEU A 57 8.44 -1.22 -11.16
C LEU A 57 7.27 -2.13 -10.81
N VAL A 58 6.27 -2.21 -11.69
CA VAL A 58 5.07 -3.02 -11.45
C VAL A 58 5.37 -4.52 -11.45
N PHE A 59 6.20 -5.00 -12.37
CA PHE A 59 6.61 -6.41 -12.41
C PHE A 59 7.31 -6.82 -11.12
N ASP A 60 8.29 -6.04 -10.68
CA ASP A 60 9.08 -6.38 -9.51
C ASP A 60 8.25 -6.23 -8.22
N LEU A 61 7.34 -5.25 -8.17
CA LEU A 61 6.37 -5.13 -7.09
C LEU A 61 5.49 -6.39 -6.99
N VAL A 62 4.94 -6.86 -8.10
CA VAL A 62 4.09 -8.07 -8.15
C VAL A 62 4.88 -9.33 -7.78
N GLU A 63 6.13 -9.46 -8.23
CA GLU A 63 7.00 -10.58 -7.86
C GLU A 63 7.32 -10.58 -6.35
N LEU A 64 7.58 -9.41 -5.78
CA LEU A 64 7.80 -9.26 -4.34
C LEU A 64 6.53 -9.54 -3.53
N GLU A 65 5.36 -9.11 -4.00
CA GLU A 65 4.06 -9.43 -3.38
C GLU A 65 3.76 -10.93 -3.43
N ALA A 66 4.05 -11.58 -4.57
CA ALA A 66 3.94 -13.03 -4.71
C ALA A 66 4.90 -13.81 -3.79
N SER A 67 5.99 -13.19 -3.34
CA SER A 67 6.90 -13.77 -2.34
C SER A 67 6.40 -13.64 -0.89
N GLY A 68 5.22 -13.04 -0.69
CA GLY A 68 4.57 -12.90 0.62
C GLY A 68 4.81 -11.56 1.30
N LEU A 69 5.51 -10.61 0.66
CA LEU A 69 5.61 -9.25 1.18
C LEU A 69 4.31 -8.49 0.93
N ASN A 70 3.89 -7.66 1.89
CA ASN A 70 2.84 -6.70 1.60
C ASN A 70 3.38 -5.57 0.69
N ARG A 71 2.48 -4.82 0.04
CA ARG A 71 2.83 -3.76 -0.90
C ARG A 71 3.85 -2.75 -0.36
N MET A 72 3.68 -2.31 0.89
CA MET A 72 4.58 -1.33 1.51
C MET A 72 5.97 -1.94 1.78
N GLN A 73 6.02 -3.18 2.24
CA GLN A 73 7.29 -3.91 2.43
C GLN A 73 8.02 -4.14 1.11
N ALA A 74 7.30 -4.49 0.04
CA ALA A 74 7.85 -4.65 -1.29
C ALA A 74 8.46 -3.34 -1.81
N LEU A 75 7.74 -2.21 -1.67
CA LEU A 75 8.24 -0.90 -2.07
C LEU A 75 9.47 -0.46 -1.25
N GLU A 76 9.49 -0.72 0.06
CA GLU A 76 10.68 -0.46 0.89
C GLU A 76 11.88 -1.28 0.41
N LYS A 77 11.69 -2.56 0.12
CA LYS A 77 12.75 -3.41 -0.44
C LYS A 77 13.23 -2.91 -1.81
N MET A 78 12.33 -2.43 -2.66
CA MET A 78 12.70 -1.86 -3.97
C MET A 78 13.56 -0.60 -3.83
N LYS A 79 13.35 0.22 -2.78
CA LYS A 79 14.18 1.42 -2.51
C LYS A 79 15.65 1.10 -2.21
N GLU A 80 15.96 -0.13 -1.81
CA GLU A 80 17.35 -0.55 -1.59
C GLU A 80 18.13 -0.62 -2.92
N SER A 81 17.45 -0.88 -4.04
CA SER A 81 18.03 -1.00 -5.38
C SER A 81 17.91 0.29 -6.21
N LYS A 82 18.40 1.41 -5.67
CA LYS A 82 18.18 2.76 -6.23
C LYS A 82 18.61 2.96 -7.68
N SER A 83 19.61 2.23 -8.17
CA SER A 83 20.10 2.37 -9.55
C SER A 83 19.21 1.66 -10.56
N HIS A 84 18.45 0.64 -10.13
CA HIS A 84 17.66 -0.18 -11.04
C HIS A 84 16.35 0.50 -11.46
N TYR A 85 15.86 1.45 -10.67
CA TYR A 85 14.56 2.08 -10.88
C TYR A 85 14.66 3.59 -11.11
N ASP A 86 13.66 4.13 -11.79
CA ASP A 86 13.43 5.55 -11.80
C ASP A 86 12.90 6.00 -10.43
N MET A 87 13.72 6.74 -9.68
CA MET A 87 13.41 7.16 -8.32
C MET A 87 12.23 8.14 -8.23
N ASP A 88 11.98 8.95 -9.28
CA ASP A 88 10.84 9.87 -9.31
C ASP A 88 9.53 9.07 -9.39
N LEU A 89 9.53 8.02 -10.21
CA LEU A 89 8.38 7.10 -10.34
C LEU A 89 8.19 6.24 -9.10
N LEU A 90 9.28 5.67 -8.56
CA LEU A 90 9.23 4.85 -7.35
C LEU A 90 8.68 5.66 -6.16
N ARG A 91 9.11 6.92 -6.01
CA ARG A 91 8.60 7.83 -4.99
C ARG A 91 7.11 8.12 -5.20
N THR A 92 6.70 8.46 -6.42
CA THR A 92 5.29 8.72 -6.74
C THR A 92 4.41 7.52 -6.39
N LEU A 93 4.87 6.31 -6.71
CA LEU A 93 4.17 5.06 -6.40
C LEU A 93 4.08 4.83 -4.89
N TYR A 94 5.18 5.05 -4.17
CA TYR A 94 5.23 4.94 -2.72
C TYR A 94 4.26 5.90 -2.03
N ASP A 95 4.31 7.18 -2.39
CA ASP A 95 3.46 8.22 -1.79
C ASP A 95 1.97 7.92 -2.07
N HIS A 96 1.64 7.45 -3.27
CA HIS A 96 0.28 7.04 -3.63
C HIS A 96 -0.24 5.90 -2.73
N PHE A 97 0.51 4.81 -2.61
CA PHE A 97 0.09 3.66 -1.81
C PHE A 97 0.14 3.92 -0.30
N GLN A 98 1.06 4.75 0.17
CA GLN A 98 1.09 5.16 1.57
C GLN A 98 -0.17 5.95 1.94
N ASN A 99 -0.57 6.91 1.10
CA ASN A 99 -1.79 7.68 1.32
C ASN A 99 -3.04 6.81 1.27
N GLN A 100 -3.11 5.89 0.29
CA GLN A 100 -4.21 4.93 0.21
C GLN A 100 -4.31 4.07 1.47
N ALA A 101 -3.19 3.50 1.94
CA ALA A 101 -3.17 2.69 3.15
C ALA A 101 -3.63 3.48 4.39
N GLN A 102 -3.22 4.74 4.51
CA GLN A 102 -3.68 5.63 5.60
C GLN A 102 -5.17 5.97 5.50
N GLU A 103 -5.70 6.16 4.29
CA GLU A 103 -7.13 6.41 4.09
C GLU A 103 -7.97 5.18 4.43
N ASP A 104 -7.53 3.99 4.02
CA ASP A 104 -8.24 2.75 4.32
C ASP A 104 -8.17 2.42 5.82
N GLU A 105 -7.06 2.70 6.48
CA GLU A 105 -6.94 2.60 7.94
C GLU A 105 -7.86 3.61 8.65
N LYS A 106 -7.99 4.84 8.15
CA LYS A 106 -8.95 5.82 8.66
C LYS A 106 -10.40 5.39 8.45
N LYS A 107 -10.75 4.79 7.30
CA LYS A 107 -12.11 4.27 7.03
C LYS A 107 -12.48 3.12 7.96
N ARG A 108 -11.50 2.30 8.33
CA ARG A 108 -11.67 1.18 9.28
C ARG A 108 -11.82 1.63 10.72
N VAL A 109 -11.62 2.90 11.04
CA VAL A 109 -11.79 3.43 12.40
C VAL A 109 -13.00 4.38 12.43
N LYS A 110 -14.03 3.97 13.16
CA LYS A 110 -15.22 4.80 13.40
C LYS A 110 -15.18 5.39 14.81
N SER A 111 -15.44 6.68 14.90
CA SER A 111 -15.68 7.36 16.18
C SER A 111 -17.15 7.18 16.59
N VAL A 112 -17.39 6.65 17.79
CA VAL A 112 -18.72 6.46 18.39
C VAL A 112 -18.76 7.07 19.78
N THR A 113 -19.92 7.61 20.19
CA THR A 113 -20.14 7.99 21.60
C THR A 113 -20.31 6.74 22.46
N LEU A 114 -20.28 6.90 23.78
CA LEU A 114 -20.56 5.80 24.70
C LEU A 114 -21.96 5.19 24.48
N GLU A 115 -22.96 6.00 24.09
CA GLU A 115 -24.30 5.46 23.77
C GLU A 115 -24.34 4.72 22.42
N GLY A 116 -23.51 5.14 21.46
CA GLY A 116 -23.36 4.50 20.16
C GLY A 116 -22.52 3.22 20.20
N LEU A 117 -21.86 2.92 21.33
CA LEU A 117 -21.05 1.71 21.50
C LEU A 117 -21.95 0.48 21.62
N LYS A 118 -21.62 -0.58 20.88
CA LYS A 118 -22.38 -1.84 20.86
C LYS A 118 -21.49 -3.03 21.16
N VAL A 119 -22.11 -4.09 21.66
CA VAL A 119 -21.45 -5.40 21.81
C VAL A 119 -20.97 -5.87 20.44
N GLY A 120 -19.75 -6.41 20.40
CA GLY A 120 -19.07 -6.83 19.18
C GLY A 120 -18.09 -5.79 18.61
N HIS A 121 -18.25 -4.50 18.91
CA HIS A 121 -17.25 -3.50 18.50
C HIS A 121 -15.85 -3.86 19.05
N VAL A 122 -14.82 -3.67 18.24
CA VAL A 122 -13.42 -3.82 18.66
C VAL A 122 -12.82 -2.44 18.92
N ILE A 123 -12.19 -2.24 20.07
CA ILE A 123 -11.55 -0.96 20.41
C ILE A 123 -10.33 -0.72 19.49
N ALA A 124 -10.35 0.39 18.74
CA ALA A 124 -9.26 0.77 17.83
C ALA A 124 -8.16 1.58 18.54
N LYS A 125 -8.52 2.41 19.52
CA LYS A 125 -7.57 3.17 20.35
C LYS A 125 -7.93 3.10 21.82
N ARG A 126 -6.94 3.29 22.70
CA ARG A 126 -7.12 3.28 24.16
C ARG A 126 -8.32 4.11 24.60
N VAL A 127 -9.11 3.57 25.52
CA VAL A 127 -10.22 4.27 26.16
C VAL A 127 -9.78 4.59 27.58
N ASP A 128 -9.72 5.87 27.89
CA ASP A 128 -9.32 6.37 29.20
C ASP A 128 -10.47 7.12 29.86
N SER A 129 -10.49 7.08 31.19
CA SER A 129 -11.29 7.98 32.00
C SER A 129 -10.75 9.42 31.92
N VAL A 130 -11.56 10.41 32.29
CA VAL A 130 -11.18 11.84 32.26
C VAL A 130 -9.95 12.11 33.14
N ASP A 131 -9.87 11.42 34.28
CA ASP A 131 -8.74 11.45 35.23
C ASP A 131 -7.49 10.69 34.75
N GLY A 132 -7.55 10.02 33.60
CA GLY A 132 -6.39 9.38 32.95
C GLY A 132 -6.22 7.88 33.23
N THR A 133 -7.12 7.25 33.98
CA THR A 133 -7.12 5.80 34.17
C THR A 133 -7.46 5.08 32.86
N LEU A 134 -6.64 4.09 32.47
CA LEU A 134 -6.91 3.25 31.29
C LEU A 134 -8.05 2.26 31.59
N LEU A 135 -9.14 2.36 30.83
CA LEU A 135 -10.32 1.50 30.98
C LEU A 135 -10.28 0.32 30.01
N LEU A 136 -9.91 0.56 28.74
CA LEU A 136 -9.78 -0.47 27.72
C LEU A 136 -8.58 -0.23 26.81
N SER A 137 -7.92 -1.32 26.44
CA SER A 137 -6.79 -1.33 25.49
C SER A 137 -7.26 -1.60 24.05
N PRO A 138 -6.51 -1.15 23.03
CA PRO A 138 -6.75 -1.52 21.63
C PRO A 138 -6.83 -3.05 21.43
N GLY A 139 -7.70 -3.49 20.51
CA GLY A 139 -7.94 -4.90 20.18
C GLY A 139 -8.95 -5.61 21.09
N GLN A 140 -9.42 -4.97 22.16
CA GLN A 140 -10.44 -5.56 23.02
C GLN A 140 -11.83 -5.48 22.38
N ILE A 141 -12.51 -6.62 22.30
CA ILE A 141 -13.92 -6.71 21.89
C ILE A 141 -14.81 -6.23 23.04
N ILE A 142 -15.80 -5.39 22.73
CA ILE A 142 -16.84 -4.93 23.66
C ILE A 142 -17.81 -6.07 23.92
N THR A 143 -17.85 -6.52 25.17
CA THR A 143 -18.85 -7.45 25.71
C THR A 143 -19.88 -6.69 26.53
N GLN A 144 -20.99 -7.34 26.90
CA GLN A 144 -22.00 -6.75 27.79
C GLN A 144 -21.38 -6.25 29.11
N ALA A 145 -20.49 -7.04 29.72
CA ALA A 145 -19.81 -6.68 30.96
C ALA A 145 -18.92 -5.44 30.81
N LYS A 146 -18.17 -5.33 29.69
CA LYS A 146 -17.34 -4.15 29.41
C LYS A 146 -18.19 -2.90 29.16
N LEU A 147 -19.30 -3.05 28.46
CA LEU A 147 -20.22 -1.94 28.19
C LEU A 147 -20.84 -1.40 29.48
N LEU A 148 -21.27 -2.29 30.37
CA LEU A 148 -21.79 -1.93 31.68
C LEU A 148 -20.71 -1.25 32.55
N LEU A 149 -19.49 -1.78 32.54
CA LEU A 149 -18.34 -1.19 33.24
C LEU A 149 -18.09 0.25 32.78
N LEU A 150 -18.06 0.49 31.47
CA LEU A 150 -17.86 1.84 30.92
C LEU A 150 -19.00 2.79 31.33
N LYS A 151 -20.26 2.33 31.25
CA LYS A 151 -21.42 3.15 31.66
C LYS A 151 -21.36 3.54 33.13
N ASN A 152 -21.06 2.59 34.01
CA ASN A 152 -20.95 2.86 35.43
C ASN A 152 -19.79 3.81 35.74
N HIS A 153 -18.64 3.64 35.06
CA HIS A 153 -17.49 4.51 35.25
C HIS A 153 -17.76 5.94 34.75
N HIS A 154 -18.47 6.08 33.63
CA HIS A 154 -18.82 7.39 33.08
C HIS A 154 -19.69 8.21 34.04
N LEU A 155 -20.61 7.57 34.78
CA LEU A 155 -21.44 8.26 35.78
C LEU A 155 -20.66 8.81 36.98
N ILE A 156 -19.54 8.18 37.32
CA ILE A 156 -18.75 8.53 38.51
C ILE A 156 -17.67 9.55 38.15
N THR A 157 -16.89 9.26 37.11
CA THR A 157 -15.65 9.99 36.79
C THR A 157 -15.65 10.58 35.38
N GLY A 158 -16.57 10.14 34.52
CA GLY A 158 -16.57 10.46 33.09
C GLY A 158 -15.57 9.64 32.30
N ILE A 159 -15.79 9.53 30.99
CA ILE A 159 -14.91 8.84 30.04
C ILE A 159 -14.53 9.82 28.93
N LYS A 160 -13.31 9.70 28.40
CA LYS A 160 -12.90 10.48 27.23
C LYS A 160 -13.61 9.94 25.99
N GLU A 161 -14.46 10.79 25.42
CA GLU A 161 -15.19 10.54 24.19
C GLU A 161 -14.69 11.46 23.06
N PRO A 162 -14.85 11.07 21.79
CA PRO A 162 -15.48 9.84 21.29
C PRO A 162 -14.56 8.61 21.38
N ILE A 163 -15.16 7.42 21.49
CA ILE A 163 -14.49 6.12 21.49
C ILE A 163 -14.23 5.69 20.05
N GLN A 164 -13.00 5.27 19.75
CA GLN A 164 -12.64 4.80 18.41
C GLN A 164 -12.75 3.28 18.34
N VAL A 165 -13.56 2.77 17.41
CA VAL A 165 -13.81 1.34 17.18
C VAL A 165 -13.44 0.94 15.76
N LEU A 166 -13.02 -0.31 15.59
CA LEU A 166 -12.81 -0.89 14.26
C LEU A 166 -14.17 -1.23 13.63
N VAL A 167 -14.30 -0.91 12.35
CA VAL A 167 -15.45 -1.33 11.53
C VAL A 167 -15.07 -2.64 10.87
N GLU A 168 -15.86 -3.69 11.09
CA GLU A 168 -15.81 -4.88 10.23
C GLU A 168 -16.54 -4.54 8.92
N GLU A 169 -15.93 -4.90 7.78
CA GLU A 169 -16.57 -4.85 6.45
C GLU A 169 -17.79 -5.77 6.38
#